data_AF-B9NN13-F1
#
_entry.id   AF-B9NN13-F1
#
_cell.length_a   1.000
_cell.length_b   1.000
_cell.length_c   1.000
_cell.angle_alpha   90.00
_cell.angle_beta   90.00
_cell.angle_gamma   90.00
#
_symmetry.space_group_name_H-M   'P 1'
#
loop_
_entity.id
_entity.type
_entity.pdbx_description
1 polymer ?
#
loop_
_entity_poly.entity_id
_entity_poly.type
_entity_poly.pdbx_seq_one_letter_code
_entity_poly.pdbx_strand_id
1 'polypeptide(L)'
;MAALDTPTRLPLWQRLLYAIPLFGWMARDMAEGQPEDLGYTALAIFAMWGCSVMLFGLPGLYIPALMMVPVMFLILILISRG
;
A
#
# COMPACT_ATOMS: atom_id res chain seq x y z
N MET A 1 11.36 -29.99 -20.46
CA MET A 1 11.87 -28.60 -20.48
C MET A 1 11.02 -27.79 -21.44
N ALA A 2 10.00 -27.09 -20.95
CA ALA A 2 9.20 -26.13 -21.72
C ALA A 2 9.43 -24.75 -21.09
N ALA A 3 10.11 -23.87 -21.81
CA ALA A 3 10.71 -22.65 -21.27
C ALA A 3 9.93 -21.37 -21.63
N LEU A 4 8.64 -21.44 -21.97
CA LEU A 4 7.88 -20.28 -22.48
C LEU A 4 6.40 -20.23 -22.04
N ASP A 5 6.06 -20.63 -20.82
CA ASP A 5 4.76 -20.27 -20.21
C ASP A 5 4.93 -19.06 -19.28
N THR A 6 5.48 -17.96 -19.81
CA THR A 6 5.48 -16.68 -19.10
C THR A 6 4.12 -16.02 -19.33
N PRO A 7 3.22 -15.91 -18.33
CA PRO A 7 1.95 -15.23 -18.54
C PRO A 7 2.22 -13.80 -19.00
N THR A 8 1.71 -13.53 -20.20
CA THR A 8 1.87 -12.31 -20.97
C THR A 8 1.03 -11.20 -20.31
N ARG A 9 1.68 -10.07 -19.98
CA ARG A 9 1.13 -8.80 -19.47
C ARG A 9 0.58 -8.78 -18.03
N LEU A 10 1.40 -8.25 -17.12
CA LEU A 10 0.92 -7.66 -15.86
C LEU A 10 0.03 -6.44 -16.20
N PRO A 11 -1.21 -6.34 -15.70
CA PRO A 11 -2.10 -5.20 -15.93
C PRO A 11 -1.42 -3.85 -15.60
N LEU A 12 -1.81 -2.78 -16.31
CA LEU A 12 -1.23 -1.43 -16.16
C LEU A 12 -1.17 -0.96 -14.70
N TRP A 13 -2.16 -1.36 -13.89
CA TRP A 13 -2.21 -1.09 -12.46
C TRP A 13 -1.12 -1.79 -11.65
N GLN A 14 -0.81 -3.06 -11.94
CA GLN A 14 0.32 -3.76 -11.30
C GLN A 14 1.65 -3.13 -11.68
N ARG A 15 1.81 -2.69 -12.93
CA ARG A 15 3.04 -2.00 -13.36
C ARG A 15 3.21 -0.64 -12.69
N LEU A 16 2.11 0.09 -12.47
CA LEU A 16 2.09 1.33 -11.70
C LEU A 16 2.42 1.10 -10.22
N LEU A 17 1.83 0.08 -9.60
CA LEU A 17 2.12 -0.29 -8.20
C LEU A 17 3.57 -0.75 -8.02
N TYR A 18 4.11 -1.55 -8.95
CA TYR A 18 5.51 -1.99 -8.94
C TYR A 18 6.51 -0.89 -9.34
N ALA A 19 6.07 0.15 -10.06
CA ALA A 19 6.93 1.27 -10.44
C ALA A 19 7.14 2.27 -9.30
N ILE A 20 6.27 2.27 -8.28
CA ILE A 20 6.48 3.07 -7.08
C ILE A 20 7.31 2.23 -6.11
N PRO A 21 8.61 2.51 -5.90
CA PRO A 21 9.52 1.63 -5.17
C PRO A 21 9.06 1.30 -3.73
N LEU A 22 8.26 2.17 -3.13
CA LEU A 22 7.64 1.96 -1.82
C LEU A 22 6.47 0.96 -1.84
N PHE A 23 5.57 1.08 -2.82
CA PHE A 23 4.41 0.18 -2.94
C PHE A 23 4.77 -1.13 -3.63
N GLY A 24 5.78 -1.14 -4.50
CA GLY A 24 6.24 -2.32 -5.23
C GLY A 24 6.92 -3.36 -4.34
N TRP A 25 7.60 -2.94 -3.27
CA TRP A 25 8.15 -3.85 -2.27
C TRP A 25 7.04 -4.47 -1.40
N MET A 26 6.13 -3.64 -0.85
CA MET A 26 5.00 -4.13 -0.05
C MET A 26 4.01 -5.00 -0.84
N ALA A 27 3.78 -4.69 -2.12
CA ALA A 27 2.92 -5.49 -3.00
C ALA A 27 3.56 -6.84 -3.36
N ARG A 28 4.89 -6.91 -3.42
CA ARG A 28 5.63 -8.17 -3.58
C ARG A 28 5.53 -9.02 -2.31
N ASP A 29 5.80 -8.42 -1.16
CA ASP A 29 5.69 -9.11 0.14
C ASP A 29 4.26 -9.57 0.45
N MET A 30 3.22 -8.84 0.02
CA MET A 30 1.83 -9.33 0.16
C MET A 30 1.46 -10.44 -0.83
N ALA A 31 2.05 -10.47 -2.02
CA ALA A 31 1.73 -11.46 -3.06
C ALA A 31 2.45 -12.79 -2.84
N GLU A 32 3.62 -12.77 -2.19
CA GLU A 32 4.49 -13.94 -1.96
C GLU A 32 4.64 -14.29 -0.46
N GLY A 33 4.16 -13.45 0.46
CA GLY A 33 4.47 -13.52 1.89
C GLY A 33 3.77 -14.63 2.66
N GLN A 34 4.58 -15.37 3.41
CA GLN A 34 4.16 -16.25 4.49
C GLN A 34 3.68 -15.38 5.67
N PRO A 35 2.83 -15.90 6.58
CA PRO A 35 2.19 -15.08 7.63
C PRO A 35 3.17 -14.29 8.52
N GLU A 36 4.44 -14.71 8.63
CA GLU A 36 5.52 -13.97 9.29
C GLU A 36 5.93 -12.64 8.61
N ASP A 37 5.72 -12.46 7.30
CA ASP A 37 6.18 -11.28 6.54
C ASP A 37 5.29 -10.04 6.72
N LEU A 38 4.03 -10.25 7.12
CA LEU A 38 3.07 -9.17 7.41
C LEU A 38 3.57 -8.24 8.53
N GLY A 39 4.29 -8.80 9.51
CA GLY A 39 4.87 -8.03 10.61
C GLY A 39 5.97 -7.06 10.16
N TYR A 40 6.85 -7.51 9.26
CA TYR A 40 7.92 -6.67 8.70
C TYR A 40 7.36 -5.56 7.81
N THR A 41 6.32 -5.87 7.03
CA THR A 41 5.61 -4.88 6.22
C THR A 41 4.97 -3.79 7.10
N ALA A 42 4.25 -4.18 8.15
CA ALA A 42 3.64 -3.22 9.08
C ALA A 42 4.70 -2.35 9.77
N LEU A 43 5.80 -2.95 10.23
CA LEU A 43 6.92 -2.23 10.84
C LEU A 43 7.52 -1.18 9.88
N ALA A 44 7.72 -1.55 8.61
CA ALA A 44 8.25 -0.64 7.60
C ALA A 44 7.31 0.56 7.35
N ILE A 45 6.00 0.34 7.27
CA ILE A 45 5.01 1.43 7.15
C ILE A 45 5.08 2.37 8.36
N PHE A 46 5.11 1.82 9.57
CA PHE A 46 5.18 2.60 10.80
C PHE A 46 6.50 3.39 10.88
N ALA A 47 7.62 2.80 10.49
CA ALA A 47 8.91 3.49 10.45
C ALA A 47 8.89 4.65 9.45
N MET A 48 8.34 4.44 8.25
CA MET A 48 8.21 5.49 7.24
C MET A 48 7.28 6.63 7.68
N TRP A 49 6.18 6.29 8.37
CA TRP A 49 5.31 7.29 8.97
C TRP A 49 6.03 8.06 10.09
N GLY A 50 6.79 7.38 10.95
CA GLY A 50 7.63 8.01 11.97
C GLY A 50 8.65 8.98 11.37
N CYS A 51 9.29 8.61 10.25
CA CYS A 51 10.17 9.52 9.50
C CYS A 51 9.42 10.76 8.98
N SER A 52 8.19 10.60 8.49
CA SER A 52 7.34 11.73 8.09
C SER A 52 7.04 12.68 9.25
N VAL A 53 6.75 12.15 10.44
CA VAL A 53 6.56 12.96 11.66
C VAL A 53 7.85 13.70 12.04
N MET A 54 9.02 13.07 11.92
CA MET A 54 10.29 13.72 12.21
C MET A 54 10.65 14.83 11.20
N LEU A 55 10.37 14.62 9.91
CA LEU A 55 10.69 15.60 8.85
C LEU A 55 9.72 16.77 8.83
N PHE A 56 8.41 16.51 9.00
CA PHE A 56 7.36 17.50 8.78
C PHE A 56 6.64 17.92 10.08
N GLY A 57 6.94 17.29 11.21
CA GLY A 57 6.32 17.59 12.51
C GLY A 57 4.87 17.13 12.61
N LEU A 58 4.03 17.95 13.27
CA LEU A 58 2.59 17.72 13.43
C LEU A 58 1.86 17.42 12.09
N PRO A 59 2.12 18.14 10.99
CA PRO A 59 1.57 17.79 9.68
C PRO A 59 1.78 16.33 9.27
N GLY A 60 2.99 15.78 9.46
CA GLY A 60 3.31 14.40 9.12
C GLY A 60 2.50 13.37 9.94
N LEU A 61 2.13 13.73 11.17
CA LEU A 61 1.28 12.93 12.05
C LEU A 61 -0.18 12.92 11.58
N TYR A 62 -0.71 14.07 11.12
CA TYR A 62 -2.11 14.21 10.75
C TYR A 62 -2.46 13.73 9.34
N ILE A 63 -1.48 13.55 8.43
CA ILE A 63 -1.74 13.11 7.05
C ILE A 63 -2.55 11.80 6.97
N PRO A 64 -2.23 10.71 7.68
CA PRO A 64 -3.04 9.50 7.63
C PRO A 64 -4.49 9.71 8.09
N ALA A 65 -4.69 10.54 9.13
CA ALA A 65 -6.02 10.88 9.62
C ALA A 65 -6.81 11.71 8.60
N LEU A 66 -6.15 12.67 7.93
CA LEU A 66 -6.75 13.46 6.86
C LEU A 66 -7.12 12.60 5.64
N MET A 67 -6.29 11.62 5.29
CA MET A 67 -6.59 10.69 4.20
C MET A 67 -7.75 9.75 4.51
N MET A 68 -8.06 9.50 5.79
CA MET A 68 -9.26 8.75 6.18
C MET A 68 -10.56 9.53 5.95
N VAL A 69 -10.52 10.87 5.81
CA VAL A 69 -11.72 11.67 5.54
C VAL A 69 -12.44 11.25 4.25
N PRO A 70 -11.79 11.25 3.06
CA PRO A 70 -12.45 10.78 1.83
C PRO A 70 -12.87 9.31 1.92
N VAL A 71 -12.13 8.46 2.65
CA VAL A 71 -12.51 7.05 2.88
C VAL A 71 -13.83 6.96 3.65
N MET A 72 -13.99 7.75 4.72
CA MET A 72 -15.25 7.81 5.46
C MET A 72 -16.39 8.33 4.60
N PHE A 73 -16.16 9.36 3.78
CA PHE A 73 -17.17 9.80 2.81
C PHE A 73 -17.57 8.69 1.84
N LEU A 74 -16.61 7.95 1.27
CA LEU A 74 -16.88 6.83 0.38
C LEU A 74 -17.67 5.73 1.09
N ILE A 75 -17.31 5.40 2.33
CA ILE A 75 -18.05 4.45 3.15
C ILE A 75 -19.48 4.95 3.32
N LEU A 76 -19.68 6.18 3.81
CA LEU A 76 -21.02 6.77 4.01
C LEU A 76 -21.85 6.75 2.73
N ILE A 77 -21.26 7.09 1.58
CA ILE A 77 -21.93 7.01 0.27
C ILE A 77 -22.31 5.56 -0.04
N LEU A 78 -21.41 4.60 0.18
CA LEU A 78 -21.65 3.19 -0.12
C LEU A 78 -22.81 2.62 0.73
N ILE A 79 -22.83 2.88 2.04
CA ILE A 79 -23.94 2.46 2.92
C ILE A 79 -25.23 3.24 2.64
N SER A 80 -25.15 4.49 2.19
CA SER A 80 -26.35 5.27 1.82
C SER A 80 -27.00 4.81 0.51
N ARG A 81 -26.36 3.91 -0.26
CA ARG A 81 -26.87 3.43 -1.55
C ARG A 81 -27.90 2.29 -1.46
N GLY A 82 -28.18 1.78 -0.25
CA GLY A 82 -29.19 0.73 -0.01
C GLY A 82 -28.66 -0.67 -0.24
#